data_AF-A0A528IMP1-F1
#
_entry.id   AF-A0A528IMP1-F1
#
_cell.length_a   1.000
_cell.length_b   1.000
_cell.length_c   1.000
_cell.angle_alpha   90.00
_cell.angle_beta   90.00
_cell.angle_gamma   90.00
#
_symmetry.space_group_name_H-M   'P 1'
#
loop_
_entity.id
_entity.type
_entity.pdbx_description
1 polymer ?
#
loop_
_entity_poly.entity_id
_entity_poly.type
_entity_poly.pdbx_seq_one_letter_code
_entity_poly.pdbx_strand_id
1 'polypeptide(L)' 'HAERFGLAQLHQLRGRVGRGEKPSSCVLLYKDPLGETATRRLSVMRETEDGFRIAEEDLKLRGEGELLGTRQS' A
#
# COMPACT_ATOMS: atom_id res chain seq x y z
N HIS A 1 9.27 8.01 4.41
CA HIS A 1 8.95 6.76 5.08
C HIS A 1 7.65 6.20 4.52
N ALA A 2 7.61 4.91 4.18
CA ALA A 2 6.58 4.27 3.36
C ALA A 2 5.19 4.24 4.03
N GLU A 3 5.14 4.24 5.36
CA GLU A 3 3.92 4.23 6.18
C GLU A 3 3.00 5.45 5.97
N ARG A 4 3.51 6.51 5.34
CA ARG A 4 2.74 7.74 5.08
C ARG A 4 1.91 7.66 3.80
N PHE A 5 2.09 6.62 2.99
CA PHE A 5 1.39 6.44 1.71
C PHE A 5 0.24 5.43 1.84
N GLY A 6 -0.82 5.63 1.04
CA GLY A 6 -1.86 4.63 0.83
C GLY A 6 -1.39 3.46 -0.03
N LEU A 7 -2.10 2.33 -0.04
CA LEU A 7 -1.71 1.15 -0.82
C LEU A 7 -1.62 1.44 -2.31
N ALA A 8 -2.60 2.18 -2.85
CA ALA A 8 -2.58 2.57 -4.26
C ALA A 8 -1.32 3.37 -4.62
N GLN A 9 -0.90 4.31 -3.77
CA GLN A 9 0.31 5.12 -3.99
C GLN A 9 1.57 4.25 -3.93
N LEU A 10 1.67 3.35 -2.95
CA LEU A 10 2.79 2.41 -2.83
C LEU A 10 2.88 1.48 -4.05
N HIS A 11 1.74 0.97 -4.52
CA HIS A 11 1.68 0.13 -5.71
C HIS A 11 2.12 0.87 -6.98
N GLN A 12 1.65 2.11 -7.17
CA GLN A 12 2.05 2.94 -8.30
C GLN A 12 3.56 3.27 -8.26
N LEU A 13 4.13 3.53 -7.09
CA LEU A 13 5.56 3.75 -6.93
C LEU A 13 6.37 2.47 -7.24
N ARG A 14 5.92 1.31 -6.76
CA ARG A 14 6.55 0.01 -7.06
C ARG A 14 6.58 -0.27 -8.56
N GLY A 15 5.50 0.00 -9.29
CA GLY A 15 5.41 -0.21 -10.74
C GLY A 15 6.28 0.71 -11.62
N ARG A 16 6.98 1.69 -11.00
CA ARG A 16 8.02 2.48 -11.68
C ARG A 16 9.39 1.82 -11.66
N VAL A 17 9.55 0.71 -10.93
CA VAL A 17 10.79 -0.07 -10.80
C VAL A 17 10.63 -1.40 -11.54
N GLY A 18 11.73 -1.98 -12.07
CA GLY A 18 11.70 -3.34 -12.65
C GLY A 18 11.14 -3.45 -14.08
N ARG A 19 11.26 -2.40 -14.90
CA ARG A 19 10.80 -2.41 -16.31
C ARG A 19 11.81 -2.95 -17.33
N GLY A 20 12.99 -3.35 -16.88
CA GLY A 20 14.04 -3.94 -17.72
C GLY A 20 14.26 -5.40 -17.37
N GLU A 21 15.17 -6.05 -18.11
CA GLU A 21 15.47 -7.47 -17.92
C GLU A 21 16.27 -7.78 -16.65
N LYS A 22 16.83 -6.75 -16.00
CA LYS A 22 17.62 -6.90 -14.79
C LYS A 22 16.71 -7.00 -13.55
N PRO A 23 17.04 -7.90 -12.60
CA PRO A 23 16.37 -7.93 -11.30
C PRO A 23 16.39 -6.55 -10.66
N SER A 24 15.28 -6.19 -10.02
CA SER A 24 15.11 -4.92 -9.31
C SER A 24 14.48 -5.17 -7.95
N SER A 25 14.62 -4.23 -7.03
CA SER A 25 14.06 -4.33 -5.69
C SER A 25 13.36 -3.06 -5.29
N CYS A 26 12.22 -3.20 -4.62
CA CYS A 26 11.50 -2.10 -3.98
C CYS A 26 11.69 -2.22 -2.47
N VAL A 27 12.45 -1.30 -1.87
CA VAL A 27 12.72 -1.30 -0.43
C VAL A 27 11.80 -0.29 0.27
N LEU A 28 10.98 -0.79 1.19
CA LEU A 28 10.03 0.00 1.96
C LEU A 28 10.64 0.41 3.31
N LEU A 29 11.21 1.62 3.37
CA LEU A 29 11.76 2.18 4.60
C LEU A 29 10.65 2.80 5.46
N TYR A 30 10.55 2.38 6.71
CA TYR A 30 9.61 2.92 7.69
C TYR A 30 10.30 3.26 9.01
N LYS A 31 9.60 3.93 9.92
CA LYS A 31 10.08 4.25 11.26
C LYS A 31 9.13 3.66 12.31
N ASP A 32 9.69 3.02 13.32
CA ASP A 32 8.93 2.53 14.47
C ASP A 32 8.55 3.64 15.47
N PRO A 33 7.42 3.51 16.18
CA PRO A 33 6.45 2.41 16.07
C PRO A 33 5.46 2.60 14.91
N LEU A 34 5.05 1.50 14.30
CA LEU A 34 3.96 1.49 13.31
C LEU A 34 2.59 1.31 13.97
N GLY A 35 1.62 2.10 13.52
CA GLY A 35 0.20 1.84 13.81
C GLY A 35 -0.32 0.65 13.00
N GLU A 36 -1.43 0.05 13.45
CA GLU A 36 -2.00 -1.16 12.86
C GLU A 36 -2.27 -1.04 11.35
N THR A 37 -2.90 0.06 10.92
CA THR A 37 -3.17 0.32 9.49
C THR A 37 -1.88 0.41 8.68
N ALA A 38 -0.86 1.10 9.19
CA ALA A 38 0.42 1.22 8.51
C ALA A 38 1.12 -0.14 8.37
N THR A 39 1.13 -0.92 9.46
CA THR A 39 1.64 -2.29 9.47
C THR A 39 0.93 -3.13 8.41
N ARG A 40 -0.41 -3.10 8.37
CA ARG A 40 -1.18 -3.86 7.38
C ARG A 40 -0.87 -3.46 5.94
N ARG A 41 -0.77 -2.16 5.64
CA ARG A 41 -0.41 -1.67 4.30
C ARG A 41 0.96 -2.17 3.86
N LEU A 42 1.97 -2.05 4.73
CA LEU A 42 3.32 -2.51 4.42
C LEU A 42 3.39 -4.03 4.25
N SER A 43 2.63 -4.80 5.05
CA SER A 43 2.52 -6.25 4.89
C SER A 43 1.89 -6.65 3.54
N VAL A 44 0.77 -6.03 3.15
CA VAL A 44 0.13 -6.29 1.85
C VAL A 44 1.09 -6.03 0.69
N MET A 45 1.87 -4.94 0.75
CA MET A 45 2.87 -4.62 -0.28
C MET A 45 4.01 -5.65 -0.37
N ARG A 46 4.30 -6.38 0.72
CA ARG A 46 5.31 -7.45 0.76
C ARG A 46 4.75 -8.81 0.34
N GLU A 47 3.48 -9.06 0.64
CA GLU A 47 2.83 -10.37 0.44
C GLU A 47 2.36 -10.60 -1.00
N THR A 48 2.07 -9.54 -1.76
CA THR A 48 1.52 -9.68 -3.11
C THR A 48 1.92 -8.57 -4.06
N GLU A 49 2.05 -8.96 -5.33
CA GLU A 49 2.21 -8.04 -6.45
C GLU A 49 0.92 -7.81 -7.24
N ASP A 50 -0.09 -8.67 -7.05
CA ASP A 50 -1.39 -8.61 -7.72
C ASP A 50 -2.14 -7.31 -7.38
N GLY A 51 -2.34 -6.47 -8.40
CA GLY A 51 -3.02 -5.19 -8.29
C GLY A 51 -4.48 -5.30 -7.84
N PHE A 52 -5.19 -6.37 -8.20
CA PHE A 52 -6.59 -6.57 -7.78
C PHE A 52 -6.67 -6.88 -6.29
N ARG A 53 -5.83 -7.81 -5.80
CA ARG A 53 -5.76 -8.11 -4.37
C ARG A 53 -5.33 -6.89 -3.55
N ILE A 54 -4.42 -6.07 -4.06
CA ILE A 54 -4.04 -4.80 -3.41
C ILE A 54 -5.21 -3.83 -3.33
N ALA A 55 -6.01 -3.71 -4.40
CA ALA A 55 -7.20 -2.86 -4.41
C ALA A 55 -8.27 -3.34 -3.42
N GLU A 56 -8.49 -4.66 -3.32
CA GLU A 56 -9.40 -5.23 -2.33
C GLU A 56 -8.95 -4.94 -0.89
N GLU A 57 -7.67 -5.09 -0.60
CA GLU A 57 -7.12 -4.77 0.73
C GLU A 57 -7.19 -3.25 1.01
N ASP A 58 -6.98 -2.38 0.01
CA ASP A 58 -7.16 -0.94 0.17
C ASP A 58 -8.62 -0.61 0.50
N LEU A 59 -9.58 -1.24 -0.17
CA LEU A 59 -11.01 -1.09 0.12
C LEU A 59 -11.34 -1.54 1.55
N LYS A 60 -10.87 -2.73 1.97
CA LYS A 60 -11.07 -3.24 3.34
C LYS A 60 -10.48 -2.31 4.39
N LEU A 61 -9.28 -1.76 4.14
CA LEU A 61 -8.60 -0.85 5.07
C LEU A 61 -9.25 0.53 5.19
N ARG A 62 -9.92 1.00 4.13
CA ARG A 62 -10.76 2.21 4.18
C ARG A 62 -12.09 1.93 4.89
N GLY A 63 -12.53 0.67 4.90
CA GLY A 63 -13.81 0.22 5.46
C GLY A 63 -15.01 0.63 4.58
N GLU A 64 -16.19 0.13 4.92
CA GLU A 64 -17.48 0.59 4.33
C GLU A 64 -17.82 2.05 4.68
N GLY A 65 -17.01 2.71 5.52
CA GLY A 65 -17.25 4.03 6.08
C GLY A 65 -17.21 5.20 5.10
N GLU A 66 -16.56 5.07 3.94
CA GLU A 66 -16.67 6.11 2.88
C GLU A 66 -17.92 5.97 2.03
N LEU A 67 -18.53 4.78 1.93
CA LEU A 67 -19.77 4.60 1.15
C LEU A 67 -20.98 5.26 1.83
N LEU A 68 -20.93 5.49 3.15
CA LEU A 68 -22.09 5.94 3.93
C LEU A 68 -21.89 7.25 4.72
N GLY A 69 -20.70 7.84 4.82
CA GLY A 69 -20.58 9.07 5.61
C GLY A 69 -19.21 9.76 5.65
N THR A 70 -19.18 10.96 5.06
CA THR A 70 -18.54 12.16 5.63
C THR A 70 -17.16 12.01 6.26
N ARG A 71 -16.11 11.83 5.45
CA ARG A 71 -14.78 12.36 5.80
C ARG A 71 -13.99 12.76 4.56
N GLN A 72 -14.22 14.00 4.13
CA GLN A 72 -13.31 14.75 3.26
C GLN A 72 -12.13 15.22 4.11
N SER A 73 -10.90 14.81 3.76
CA SER A 73 -9.62 15.55 3.78
C SER A 73 -8.44 14.58 3.79
#